data_AF-A0A974VUH9-F1
#
_entry.id   AF-A0A974VUH9-F1
#
_cell.length_a   1.000
_cell.length_b   1.000
_cell.length_c   1.000
_cell.angle_alpha   90.00
_cell.angle_beta   90.00
_cell.angle_gamma   90.00
#
_symmetry.space_group_name_H-M   'P 1'
#
loop_
_entity.id
_entity.type
_entity.pdbx_description
1 polymer ?
#
loop_
_entity_poly.entity_id
_entity_poly.type
_entity_poly.pdbx_seq_one_letter_code
_entity_poly.pdbx_strand_id
1 'polypeptide(L)'
;MTIMKKHHFGWAGASLLALTGLWAPAASQAALVTGDATFTINNTAFLAANSYQVYLEKHWGPGDNSLDITRNTTGGTTYGQSDIATTLFPVNTNTVTATLTAPCPSCTPKTYGRTQQATTMDAGDTSVGQIGLSGAWRLNSPYGVLTPYDFSLVKNAGTWVIRTYDSAYSYQDFLTLANVSESLDNQGRLSLTGDLKWANALWPTMAGGNTSAVFGSFSLQPAAVPLPAAVWLFGTALAGLIGVVGRRSASAS
;
A
#
# COMPACT_ATOMS: atom_id res chain seq x y z
N MET A 1 57.57 62.39 39.60
CA MET A 1 56.65 62.05 38.49
C MET A 1 56.98 60.63 38.00
N THR A 2 56.54 59.60 38.74
CA THR A 2 55.40 58.73 38.38
C THR A 2 55.30 58.40 36.86
N ILE A 3 55.22 57.18 36.31
CA ILE A 3 54.94 55.80 36.79
C ILE A 3 55.17 54.79 35.63
N MET A 4 55.55 53.56 36.00
CA MET A 4 55.29 52.19 35.46
C MET A 4 55.37 51.75 33.97
N LYS A 5 56.07 50.61 33.86
CA LYS A 5 55.97 49.43 32.95
C LYS A 5 54.63 49.15 32.26
N LYS A 6 54.72 48.56 31.05
CA LYS A 6 53.78 47.53 30.56
C LYS A 6 54.51 46.40 29.83
N HIS A 7 54.30 45.18 30.33
CA HIS A 7 54.60 43.90 29.66
C HIS A 7 53.44 43.55 28.73
N HIS A 8 53.72 42.95 27.57
CA HIS A 8 52.73 42.23 26.78
C HIS A 8 53.03 40.74 26.84
N PHE A 9 52.10 40.01 27.46
CA PHE A 9 52.05 38.57 27.63
C PHE A 9 51.12 38.03 26.55
N GLY A 10 51.63 37.24 25.61
CA GLY A 10 50.83 36.64 24.53
C GLY A 10 50.06 35.42 25.04
N TRP A 11 48.74 35.55 25.11
CA TRP A 11 47.83 34.45 25.41
C TRP A 11 47.56 33.62 24.15
N ALA A 12 47.80 32.30 24.25
CA ALA A 12 47.35 31.31 23.28
C ALA A 12 45.82 31.16 23.37
N GLY A 13 45.11 31.52 22.30
CA GLY A 13 43.68 31.26 22.18
C GLY A 13 43.45 29.85 21.63
N ALA A 14 43.07 28.92 22.51
CA ALA A 14 42.48 27.65 22.11
C ALA A 14 41.07 27.91 21.55
N SER A 15 40.87 27.62 20.28
CA SER A 15 39.58 27.72 19.60
C SER A 15 38.70 26.53 20.01
N LEU A 16 37.73 26.77 20.89
CA LEU A 16 36.62 25.85 21.13
C LEU A 16 35.71 25.84 19.89
N LEU A 17 35.84 24.80 19.07
CA LEU A 17 34.85 24.43 18.05
C LEU A 17 33.55 24.03 18.77
N ALA A 18 32.65 24.99 18.92
CA ALA A 18 31.29 24.73 19.37
C ALA A 18 30.55 23.91 18.29
N LEU A 19 30.40 22.61 18.56
CA LEU A 19 29.58 21.69 17.78
C LEU A 19 28.10 22.03 18.07
N THR A 20 27.57 23.06 17.39
CA THR A 20 26.15 23.38 17.47
C THR A 20 25.37 22.26 16.78
N GLY A 21 24.73 21.42 17.59
CA GLY A 21 23.84 20.36 17.13
C GLY A 21 22.76 20.94 16.22
N LEU A 22 22.79 20.54 14.95
CA LEU A 22 21.68 20.70 14.01
C LEU A 22 20.54 19.83 14.52
N TRP A 23 19.67 20.39 15.36
CA TRP A 23 18.34 19.84 15.58
C TRP A 23 17.50 20.28 14.37
N ALA A 24 17.60 19.51 13.29
CA ALA A 24 16.67 19.66 12.18
C ALA A 24 15.26 19.34 12.70
N PRO A 25 14.26 20.21 12.50
CA PRO A 25 12.88 19.85 12.79
C PRO A 25 12.51 18.65 11.91
N ALA A 26 12.17 17.52 12.54
CA ALA A 26 11.57 16.40 11.84
C ALA A 26 10.18 16.86 11.39
N ALA A 27 10.08 17.38 10.17
CA ALA A 27 8.81 17.41 9.49
C ALA A 27 8.38 15.94 9.36
N SER A 28 7.39 15.51 10.13
CA SER A 28 6.76 14.21 9.92
C SER A 28 6.08 14.29 8.56
N GLN A 29 6.77 13.85 7.51
CA GLN A 29 6.11 13.61 6.24
C GLN A 29 5.08 12.50 6.50
N ALA A 30 3.85 12.69 6.00
CA ALA A 30 2.81 11.68 6.05
C ALA A 30 3.41 10.35 5.58
N ALA A 31 3.33 9.31 6.42
CA ALA A 31 3.85 8.01 6.07
C ALA A 31 2.80 7.32 5.20
N LEU A 32 2.83 7.59 3.89
CA LEU A 32 1.91 6.96 2.96
C LEU A 32 1.93 5.45 3.16
N VAL A 33 0.75 4.85 3.12
CA VAL A 33 0.62 3.40 3.21
C VAL A 33 1.40 2.75 2.06
N THR A 34 2.12 1.68 2.37
CA THR A 34 2.92 0.91 1.41
C THR A 34 2.73 -0.59 1.67
N GLY A 35 3.16 -1.41 0.72
CA GLY A 35 3.14 -2.86 0.86
C GLY A 35 2.26 -3.54 -0.16
N ASP A 36 1.81 -4.74 0.21
CA ASP A 36 0.99 -5.56 -0.66
C ASP A 36 -0.30 -5.97 0.04
N ALA A 37 -1.42 -5.75 -0.64
CA ALA A 37 -2.71 -6.28 -0.25
C ALA A 37 -2.89 -7.67 -0.85
N THR A 38 -3.27 -8.64 -0.02
CA THR A 38 -3.59 -10.00 -0.42
C THR A 38 -5.05 -10.26 -0.16
N PHE A 39 -5.75 -10.72 -1.19
CA PHE A 39 -7.12 -11.18 -1.12
C PHE A 39 -7.14 -12.68 -1.27
N THR A 40 -7.80 -13.38 -0.35
CA THR A 40 -8.07 -14.81 -0.46
C THR A 40 -9.58 -15.02 -0.59
N ILE A 41 -10.03 -15.46 -1.75
CA ILE A 41 -11.45 -15.73 -2.04
C ILE A 41 -11.67 -17.23 -2.12
N ASN A 42 -12.58 -17.76 -1.30
CA ASN A 42 -13.08 -19.11 -1.48
C ASN A 42 -14.26 -19.07 -2.45
N ASN A 43 -14.07 -19.50 -3.70
CA ASN A 43 -15.11 -19.38 -4.72
C ASN A 43 -16.36 -20.20 -4.39
N THR A 44 -16.25 -21.30 -3.65
CA THR A 44 -17.41 -22.08 -3.19
C THR A 44 -18.25 -21.24 -2.22
N ALA A 45 -17.60 -20.59 -1.24
CA ALA A 45 -18.29 -19.70 -0.30
C ALA A 45 -18.80 -18.43 -0.98
N PHE A 46 -18.05 -17.90 -1.95
CA PHE A 46 -18.42 -16.69 -2.69
C PHE A 46 -19.67 -16.93 -3.54
N LEU A 47 -19.75 -18.07 -4.23
CA LEU A 47 -20.95 -18.55 -4.93
C LEU A 47 -22.13 -18.69 -3.98
N ALA A 48 -21.96 -19.33 -2.82
CA ALA A 48 -23.02 -19.45 -1.82
C ALA A 48 -23.47 -18.10 -1.24
N ALA A 49 -22.59 -17.09 -1.29
CA ALA A 49 -22.87 -15.73 -0.84
C ALA A 49 -23.58 -14.88 -1.91
N ASN A 50 -24.02 -15.42 -3.05
CA ASN A 50 -24.77 -14.65 -4.04
C ASN A 50 -25.74 -15.52 -4.87
N SER A 51 -26.84 -14.92 -5.34
CA SER A 51 -27.90 -15.66 -6.03
C SER A 51 -27.66 -15.86 -7.52
N TYR A 52 -26.72 -15.11 -8.12
CA TYR A 52 -26.45 -15.17 -9.55
C TYR A 52 -25.24 -16.02 -9.92
N GLN A 53 -24.73 -16.82 -8.99
CA GLN A 53 -23.60 -17.73 -9.22
C GLN A 53 -22.36 -17.01 -9.74
N VAL A 54 -22.11 -15.82 -9.19
CA VAL A 54 -20.89 -15.03 -9.45
C VAL A 54 -19.73 -15.65 -8.70
N TYR A 55 -18.60 -15.84 -9.39
CA TYR A 55 -17.33 -16.29 -8.80
C TYR A 55 -16.16 -15.49 -9.36
N LEU A 56 -15.03 -15.47 -8.65
CA LEU A 56 -13.79 -14.88 -9.16
C LEU A 56 -13.22 -15.82 -10.23
N GLU A 57 -13.23 -15.38 -11.48
CA GLU A 57 -12.76 -16.18 -12.62
C GLU A 57 -11.31 -15.87 -12.94
N LYS A 58 -10.93 -14.58 -12.92
CA LYS A 58 -9.58 -14.16 -13.35
C LYS A 58 -9.00 -13.03 -12.52
N HIS A 59 -7.67 -13.06 -12.41
CA HIS A 59 -6.83 -12.02 -11.84
C HIS A 59 -5.71 -11.59 -12.79
N TRP A 60 -5.49 -10.28 -12.88
CA TRP A 60 -4.36 -9.67 -13.57
C TRP A 60 -3.57 -8.82 -12.57
N GLY A 61 -2.24 -8.92 -12.63
CA GLY A 61 -1.35 -8.25 -11.68
C GLY A 61 -0.99 -6.81 -12.10
N PRO A 62 -0.05 -6.17 -11.38
CA PRO A 62 0.39 -4.80 -11.68
C PRO A 62 0.95 -4.63 -13.10
N GLY A 63 1.58 -5.66 -13.66
CA GLY A 63 2.13 -5.63 -15.03
C GLY A 63 1.06 -5.49 -16.13
N ASP A 64 -0.19 -5.76 -15.79
CA ASP A 64 -1.34 -5.73 -16.72
C ASP A 64 -2.25 -4.53 -16.45
N ASN A 65 -1.82 -3.53 -15.66
CA ASN A 65 -2.68 -2.39 -15.30
C ASN A 65 -3.20 -1.62 -16.52
N SER A 66 -2.41 -1.49 -17.59
CA SER A 66 -2.83 -0.86 -18.84
C SER A 66 -3.76 -1.74 -19.70
N LEU A 67 -3.97 -2.99 -19.31
CA LEU A 67 -4.86 -3.89 -20.03
C LEU A 67 -6.31 -3.57 -19.68
N ASP A 68 -7.09 -3.32 -20.72
CA ASP A 68 -8.53 -3.20 -20.59
C ASP A 68 -9.17 -4.56 -20.29
N ILE A 69 -9.99 -4.61 -19.25
CA ILE A 69 -10.59 -5.87 -18.77
C ILE A 69 -12.05 -5.92 -19.18
N THR A 70 -12.33 -6.82 -20.10
CA THR A 70 -13.64 -7.07 -20.67
C THR A 70 -13.91 -8.59 -20.68
N ARG A 71 -15.08 -9.00 -21.21
CA ARG A 71 -15.39 -10.41 -21.45
C ARG A 71 -14.39 -11.11 -22.36
N ASN A 72 -13.84 -10.39 -23.34
CA ASN A 72 -12.96 -10.96 -24.36
C ASN A 72 -11.48 -10.86 -23.98
N THR A 73 -11.15 -10.18 -22.88
CA THR A 73 -9.77 -10.04 -22.43
C THR A 73 -9.18 -11.42 -22.08
N THR A 74 -8.03 -11.72 -22.70
CA THR A 74 -7.26 -12.95 -22.51
C THR A 74 -6.12 -12.73 -21.52
N GLY A 75 -5.38 -13.79 -21.20
CA GLY A 75 -4.34 -13.75 -20.15
C GLY A 75 -4.92 -13.83 -18.73
N GLY A 76 -4.11 -13.42 -17.77
CA GLY A 76 -4.39 -13.48 -16.34
C GLY A 76 -4.33 -14.89 -15.76
N THR A 77 -4.33 -14.98 -14.43
CA THR A 77 -4.48 -16.24 -13.69
C THR A 77 -5.96 -16.61 -13.66
N THR A 78 -6.29 -17.84 -14.02
CA THR A 78 -7.68 -18.35 -14.05
C THR A 78 -7.97 -19.19 -12.81
N TYR A 79 -9.18 -19.06 -12.28
CA TYR A 79 -9.69 -19.81 -11.13
C TYR A 79 -11.03 -20.49 -11.47
N GLY A 80 -11.19 -21.71 -11.00
CA GLY A 80 -12.42 -22.48 -11.04
C GLY A 80 -13.39 -22.12 -9.92
N GLN A 81 -14.64 -22.57 -10.06
CA GLN A 81 -15.74 -22.32 -9.11
C GLN A 81 -15.50 -22.92 -7.71
N SER A 82 -14.64 -23.93 -7.60
CA SER A 82 -14.30 -24.59 -6.33
C SER A 82 -12.95 -24.16 -5.76
N ASP A 83 -12.23 -23.27 -6.45
CA ASP A 83 -10.88 -22.89 -6.06
C ASP A 83 -10.88 -21.92 -4.87
N ILE A 84 -9.77 -21.92 -4.14
CA ILE A 84 -9.40 -20.84 -3.23
C ILE A 84 -8.39 -19.97 -3.95
N ALA A 85 -8.81 -18.77 -4.35
CA ALA A 85 -8.02 -17.82 -5.10
C ALA A 85 -7.29 -16.86 -4.16
N THR A 86 -5.97 -16.99 -4.03
CA THR A 86 -5.11 -16.01 -3.38
C THR A 86 -4.51 -15.08 -4.44
N THR A 87 -4.78 -13.79 -4.33
CA THR A 87 -4.39 -12.76 -5.31
C THR A 87 -3.69 -11.60 -4.62
N LEU A 88 -2.65 -11.08 -5.27
CA LEU A 88 -1.77 -10.04 -4.74
C LEU A 88 -2.01 -8.73 -5.49
N PHE A 89 -2.24 -7.67 -4.73
CA PHE A 89 -2.48 -6.31 -5.19
C PHE A 89 -1.50 -5.36 -4.51
N PRO A 90 -0.38 -5.03 -5.15
CA PRO A 90 0.57 -4.06 -4.61
C PRO A 90 -0.08 -2.70 -4.39
N VAL A 91 0.33 -2.03 -3.32
CA VAL A 91 -0.09 -0.64 -3.05
C VAL A 91 0.55 0.29 -4.07
N ASN A 92 -0.29 1.11 -4.69
CA ASN A 92 0.10 2.11 -5.65
C ASN A 92 0.95 3.20 -5.01
N THR A 93 1.97 3.70 -5.72
CA THR A 93 2.85 4.76 -5.25
C THR A 93 2.48 6.14 -5.79
N ASN A 94 1.55 6.22 -6.76
CA ASN A 94 1.05 7.49 -7.28
C ASN A 94 0.13 8.17 -6.27
N THR A 95 0.29 9.48 -6.11
CA THR A 95 -0.54 10.32 -5.23
C THR A 95 -1.71 10.98 -5.95
N VAL A 96 -1.79 10.80 -7.28
CA VAL A 96 -2.87 11.30 -8.14
C VAL A 96 -3.39 10.13 -8.97
N THR A 97 -4.72 9.99 -9.07
CA THR A 97 -5.35 8.93 -9.86
C THR A 97 -5.06 9.18 -11.34
N ALA A 98 -4.51 8.18 -12.02
CA ALA A 98 -4.15 8.26 -13.42
C ALA A 98 -5.11 7.45 -14.28
N THR A 99 -5.53 7.98 -15.43
CA THR A 99 -6.24 7.18 -16.43
C THR A 99 -5.25 6.27 -17.14
N LEU A 100 -5.49 4.96 -17.10
CA LEU A 100 -4.65 3.95 -17.75
C LEU A 100 -5.18 3.61 -19.14
N THR A 101 -6.49 3.44 -19.25
CA THR A 101 -7.17 3.16 -20.52
C THR A 101 -8.42 4.00 -20.62
N ALA A 102 -8.62 4.67 -21.76
CA ALA A 102 -9.80 5.47 -22.00
C ALA A 102 -11.05 4.57 -22.19
N PRO A 103 -12.24 5.01 -21.72
CA PRO A 103 -13.48 4.32 -22.02
C PRO A 103 -13.78 4.33 -23.52
N CYS A 104 -14.41 3.27 -24.01
CA CYS A 104 -14.82 3.14 -25.40
C CYS A 104 -16.27 2.64 -25.45
N PRO A 105 -17.25 3.55 -25.42
CA PRO A 105 -18.67 3.18 -25.39
C PRO A 105 -19.15 2.60 -26.72
N SER A 106 -18.43 2.84 -27.82
CA SER A 106 -18.69 2.29 -29.16
C SER A 106 -17.98 0.96 -29.42
N CYS A 107 -17.09 0.51 -28.53
CA CYS A 107 -16.39 -0.77 -28.68
C CYS A 107 -17.32 -1.96 -28.38
N THR A 108 -17.01 -3.11 -28.98
CA THR A 108 -17.65 -4.39 -28.66
C THR A 108 -16.55 -5.41 -28.32
N PRO A 109 -16.43 -5.85 -27.05
CA PRO A 109 -17.22 -5.46 -25.89
C PRO A 109 -16.98 -4.00 -25.47
N LYS A 110 -17.96 -3.38 -24.82
CA LYS A 110 -17.83 -2.04 -24.23
C LYS A 110 -16.76 -2.06 -23.14
N THR A 111 -16.00 -0.97 -23.05
CA THR A 111 -15.12 -0.69 -21.93
C THR A 111 -15.45 0.64 -21.30
N TYR A 112 -15.35 0.67 -19.97
CA TYR A 112 -15.61 1.83 -19.12
C TYR A 112 -14.31 2.45 -18.58
N GLY A 113 -13.18 2.10 -19.21
CA GLY A 113 -11.87 2.65 -18.90
C GLY A 113 -11.26 2.08 -17.63
N ARG A 114 -9.93 2.16 -17.56
CA ARG A 114 -9.13 1.73 -16.41
C ARG A 114 -8.45 2.95 -15.78
N THR A 115 -8.31 2.94 -14.47
CA THR A 115 -7.65 3.99 -13.69
C THR A 115 -6.71 3.40 -12.65
N GLN A 116 -5.50 3.95 -12.53
CA GLN A 116 -4.62 3.67 -11.42
C GLN A 116 -5.03 4.54 -10.24
N GLN A 117 -5.68 3.95 -9.25
CA GLN A 117 -6.12 4.65 -8.05
C GLN A 117 -4.92 5.21 -7.27
N ALA A 118 -5.03 6.46 -6.79
CA ALA A 118 -4.00 7.06 -5.95
C ALA A 118 -3.91 6.39 -4.58
N THR A 119 -2.73 6.47 -3.97
CA THR A 119 -2.54 6.28 -2.53
C THR A 119 -2.27 7.64 -1.89
N THR A 120 -3.21 8.09 -1.08
CA THR A 120 -3.17 9.38 -0.37
C THR A 120 -3.36 9.22 1.13
N MET A 121 -3.70 8.02 1.59
CA MET A 121 -3.89 7.73 3.00
C MET A 121 -2.55 7.77 3.74
N ASP A 122 -2.54 8.49 4.85
CA ASP A 122 -1.48 8.45 5.85
C ASP A 122 -1.71 7.25 6.77
N ALA A 123 -0.69 6.42 6.98
CA ALA A 123 -0.79 5.32 7.92
C ALA A 123 -1.09 5.81 9.36
N GLY A 124 -0.64 7.02 9.72
CA GLY A 124 -0.92 7.62 11.03
C GLY A 124 -2.34 8.15 11.22
N ASP A 125 -3.09 8.37 10.13
CA ASP A 125 -4.49 8.80 10.14
C ASP A 125 -5.27 8.11 9.02
N THR A 126 -5.82 6.94 9.35
CA THR A 126 -6.60 6.13 8.41
C THR A 126 -8.00 6.67 8.15
N SER A 127 -8.41 7.79 8.77
CA SER A 127 -9.75 8.37 8.58
C SER A 127 -9.88 9.20 7.30
N VAL A 128 -8.76 9.53 6.64
CA VAL A 128 -8.71 10.37 5.44
C VAL A 128 -7.91 9.68 4.34
N GLY A 129 -8.32 9.92 3.10
CA GLY A 129 -7.62 9.42 1.91
C GLY A 129 -8.00 8.00 1.53
N GLN A 130 -7.18 7.41 0.67
CA GLN A 130 -7.36 6.06 0.15
C GLN A 130 -6.03 5.37 -0.09
N ILE A 131 -6.07 4.04 -0.18
CA ILE A 131 -4.94 3.20 -0.57
C ILE A 131 -5.26 2.64 -1.95
N GLY A 132 -4.58 3.10 -2.99
CA GLY A 132 -4.76 2.59 -4.33
C GLY A 132 -4.12 1.22 -4.48
N LEU A 133 -4.77 0.30 -5.18
CA LEU A 133 -4.28 -1.06 -5.39
C LEU A 133 -4.07 -1.32 -6.88
N SER A 134 -2.96 -1.98 -7.21
CA SER A 134 -2.64 -2.41 -8.57
C SER A 134 -3.17 -3.81 -8.87
N GLY A 135 -3.72 -3.99 -10.06
CA GLY A 135 -4.29 -5.25 -10.53
C GLY A 135 -5.77 -5.14 -10.88
N ALA A 136 -6.35 -6.25 -11.32
CA ALA A 136 -7.77 -6.32 -11.65
C ALA A 136 -8.34 -7.72 -11.45
N TRP A 137 -9.65 -7.74 -11.19
CA TRP A 137 -10.45 -8.95 -11.23
C TRP A 137 -11.45 -8.93 -12.36
N ARG A 138 -11.77 -10.13 -12.83
CA ARG A 138 -13.01 -10.41 -13.55
C ARG A 138 -13.77 -11.49 -12.81
N LEU A 139 -15.03 -11.20 -12.54
CA LEU A 139 -15.99 -12.16 -12.03
C LEU A 139 -16.81 -12.70 -13.20
N ASN A 140 -17.20 -13.95 -13.11
CA ASN A 140 -18.01 -14.61 -14.13
C ASN A 140 -19.26 -15.23 -13.50
N SER A 141 -20.30 -15.37 -14.31
CA SER A 141 -21.54 -16.04 -13.96
C SER A 141 -22.25 -16.55 -15.23
N PRO A 142 -23.26 -17.42 -15.10
CA PRO A 142 -24.10 -17.80 -16.24
C PRO A 142 -24.79 -16.62 -16.94
N TYR A 143 -24.93 -15.48 -16.25
CA TYR A 143 -25.60 -14.28 -16.75
C TYR A 143 -24.65 -13.25 -17.36
N GLY A 144 -23.33 -13.43 -17.21
CA GLY A 144 -22.33 -12.57 -17.82
C GLY A 144 -21.07 -12.40 -16.97
N VAL A 145 -20.28 -11.38 -17.32
CA VAL A 145 -19.06 -11.03 -16.59
C VAL A 145 -19.24 -9.70 -15.88
N LEU A 146 -18.65 -9.58 -14.70
CA LEU A 146 -18.51 -8.34 -13.95
C LEU A 146 -17.02 -8.03 -13.85
N THR A 147 -16.66 -6.77 -14.03
CA THR A 147 -15.26 -6.34 -14.06
C THR A 147 -15.06 -5.20 -13.05
N PRO A 148 -15.04 -5.52 -11.74
CA PRO A 148 -14.91 -4.53 -10.67
C PRO A 148 -13.48 -4.00 -10.53
N TYR A 149 -12.74 -3.81 -11.62
CA TYR A 149 -11.31 -3.46 -11.57
C TYR A 149 -11.01 -2.13 -10.84
N ASP A 150 -9.72 -1.84 -10.66
CA ASP A 150 -9.20 -0.59 -10.09
C ASP A 150 -9.62 -0.37 -8.65
N PHE A 151 -9.10 -1.26 -7.79
CA PHE A 151 -9.42 -1.23 -6.38
C PHE A 151 -8.73 -0.08 -5.66
N SER A 152 -9.46 0.48 -4.71
CA SER A 152 -8.93 1.31 -3.63
C SER A 152 -9.50 0.84 -2.31
N LEU A 153 -8.72 0.99 -1.25
CA LEU A 153 -9.17 0.76 0.11
C LEU A 153 -9.41 2.11 0.80
N VAL A 154 -10.57 2.26 1.42
CA VAL A 154 -10.97 3.47 2.17
C VAL A 154 -11.57 3.08 3.51
N LYS A 155 -11.45 3.97 4.50
CA LYS A 155 -12.14 3.82 5.79
C LYS A 155 -13.29 4.80 5.85
N ASN A 156 -14.52 4.31 5.67
CA ASN A 156 -15.72 5.11 5.69
C ASN A 156 -16.47 4.90 7.01
N ALA A 157 -16.64 5.96 7.79
CA ALA A 157 -17.31 5.92 9.11
C ALA A 157 -16.82 4.76 10.01
N GLY A 158 -15.50 4.53 10.02
CA GLY A 158 -14.87 3.47 10.83
C GLY A 158 -14.87 2.08 10.19
N THR A 159 -15.50 1.90 9.02
CA THR A 159 -15.54 0.61 8.30
C THR A 159 -14.58 0.64 7.11
N TRP A 160 -13.77 -0.41 6.96
CA TRP A 160 -12.90 -0.57 5.81
C TRP A 160 -13.66 -1.15 4.62
N VAL A 161 -13.55 -0.47 3.48
CA VAL A 161 -14.29 -0.79 2.26
C VAL A 161 -13.32 -0.84 1.09
N ILE A 162 -13.48 -1.87 0.27
CA ILE A 162 -12.84 -2.00 -1.03
C ILE A 162 -13.78 -1.41 -2.06
N ARG A 163 -13.28 -0.41 -2.77
CA ARG A 163 -14.02 0.38 -3.73
C ARG A 163 -13.42 0.25 -5.11
N THR A 164 -14.28 0.28 -6.11
CA THR A 164 -13.91 0.25 -7.54
C THR A 164 -14.14 1.62 -8.14
N TYR A 165 -13.55 1.87 -9.29
CA TYR A 165 -13.86 3.03 -10.10
C TYR A 165 -13.93 2.67 -11.58
N ASP A 166 -14.97 3.15 -12.25
CA ASP A 166 -15.05 3.16 -13.71
C ASP A 166 -15.80 4.40 -14.19
N SER A 167 -15.74 4.70 -15.49
CA SER A 167 -16.36 5.91 -16.05
C SER A 167 -17.90 5.87 -16.09
N ALA A 168 -18.52 4.71 -15.95
CA ALA A 168 -19.98 4.55 -16.00
C ALA A 168 -20.62 4.68 -14.61
N TYR A 169 -20.00 4.11 -13.58
CA TYR A 169 -20.56 4.06 -12.22
C TYR A 169 -19.78 4.93 -11.22
N SER A 170 -18.68 5.56 -11.63
CA SER A 170 -17.78 6.28 -10.73
C SER A 170 -17.32 5.38 -9.58
N TYR A 171 -17.09 5.95 -8.39
CA TYR A 171 -16.73 5.18 -7.21
C TYR A 171 -17.89 4.34 -6.69
N GLN A 172 -17.66 3.04 -6.56
CA GLN A 172 -18.64 2.10 -6.01
C GLN A 172 -18.02 1.16 -5.00
N ASP A 173 -18.68 0.99 -3.86
CA ASP A 173 -18.25 0.06 -2.83
C ASP A 173 -18.53 -1.38 -3.30
N PHE A 174 -17.49 -2.21 -3.30
CA PHE A 174 -17.54 -3.58 -3.80
C PHE A 174 -17.58 -4.58 -2.65
N LEU A 175 -16.55 -4.54 -1.79
CA LEU A 175 -16.43 -5.41 -0.62
C LEU A 175 -16.25 -4.57 0.64
N THR A 176 -16.62 -5.14 1.78
CA THR A 176 -16.33 -4.56 3.10
C THR A 176 -15.53 -5.55 3.93
N LEU A 177 -14.66 -5.03 4.80
CA LEU A 177 -13.99 -5.86 5.79
C LEU A 177 -14.85 -5.97 7.06
N ALA A 178 -14.90 -7.18 7.61
CA ALA A 178 -15.42 -7.47 8.94
C ALA A 178 -14.31 -8.05 9.82
N ASN A 179 -14.53 -8.11 11.14
CA ASN A 179 -13.55 -8.67 12.10
C ASN A 179 -12.14 -8.09 11.90
N VAL A 180 -12.08 -6.77 11.73
CA VAL A 180 -10.87 -6.06 11.33
C VAL A 180 -9.84 -6.02 12.47
N SER A 181 -8.59 -6.34 12.13
CA SER A 181 -7.43 -6.01 12.97
C SER A 181 -6.60 -4.96 12.24
N GLU A 182 -6.48 -3.77 12.84
CA GLU A 182 -5.72 -2.63 12.33
C GLU A 182 -4.61 -2.30 13.32
N SER A 183 -3.38 -2.15 12.86
CA SER A 183 -2.24 -1.82 13.70
C SER A 183 -1.16 -1.05 12.95
N LEU A 184 -0.35 -0.30 13.71
CA LEU A 184 0.88 0.30 13.23
C LEU A 184 2.07 -0.42 13.86
N ASP A 185 3.08 -0.69 13.05
CA ASP A 185 4.35 -1.18 13.57
C ASP A 185 5.20 -0.06 14.19
N ASN A 186 6.38 -0.42 14.71
CA ASN A 186 7.32 0.51 15.33
C ASN A 186 7.87 1.58 14.36
N GLN A 187 7.61 1.43 13.07
CA GLN A 187 8.00 2.36 12.01
C GLN A 187 6.80 3.17 11.50
N GLY A 188 5.62 3.06 12.14
CA GLY A 188 4.41 3.78 11.75
C GLY A 188 3.77 3.25 10.46
N ARG A 189 4.03 2.01 10.07
CA ARG A 189 3.46 1.41 8.85
C ARG A 189 2.20 0.62 9.18
N LEU A 190 1.19 0.79 8.34
CA LEU A 190 -0.12 0.16 8.49
C LEU A 190 -0.10 -1.34 8.16
N SER A 191 -0.52 -2.16 9.11
CA SER A 191 -0.93 -3.55 8.89
C SER A 191 -2.44 -3.67 9.13
N LEU A 192 -3.12 -4.37 8.23
CA LEU A 192 -4.58 -4.50 8.26
C LEU A 192 -4.99 -5.91 7.84
N THR A 193 -5.85 -6.56 8.62
CA THR A 193 -6.48 -7.82 8.25
C THR A 193 -7.98 -7.77 8.47
N GLY A 194 -8.73 -8.62 7.79
CA GLY A 194 -10.16 -8.75 8.01
C GLY A 194 -10.81 -9.80 7.12
N ASP A 195 -12.06 -10.10 7.42
CA ASP A 195 -12.91 -11.00 6.65
C ASP A 195 -13.59 -10.25 5.51
N LEU A 196 -13.63 -10.84 4.31
CA LEU A 196 -14.27 -10.25 3.14
C LEU A 196 -15.76 -10.61 3.09
N LYS A 197 -16.57 -9.55 2.96
CA LYS A 197 -18.02 -9.63 2.73
C LYS A 197 -18.41 -8.72 1.57
N TRP A 198 -19.57 -8.96 0.99
CA TRP A 198 -20.20 -8.01 0.09
C TRP A 198 -20.44 -6.68 0.82
N ALA A 199 -20.09 -5.55 0.20
CA ALA A 199 -20.47 -4.23 0.70
C ALA A 199 -22.00 -4.05 0.64
N ASN A 200 -22.59 -3.03 1.26
CA ASN A 200 -24.02 -2.72 1.07
C ASN A 200 -24.20 -1.68 -0.04
N ALA A 201 -24.00 -2.10 -1.31
CA ALA A 201 -23.90 -1.19 -2.45
C ALA A 201 -24.32 -1.83 -3.79
N LEU A 202 -23.95 -1.19 -4.91
CA LEU A 202 -24.34 -1.57 -6.27
C LEU A 202 -23.91 -3.00 -6.65
N TRP A 203 -22.65 -3.36 -6.43
CA TRP A 203 -22.10 -4.65 -6.84
C TRP A 203 -22.87 -5.87 -6.28
N PRO A 204 -23.17 -5.94 -4.97
CA PRO A 204 -24.03 -6.99 -4.43
C PRO A 204 -25.42 -7.00 -5.07
N THR A 205 -26.00 -5.85 -5.42
CA THR A 205 -27.28 -5.83 -6.14
C THR A 205 -27.16 -6.48 -7.51
N MET A 206 -26.05 -6.24 -8.22
CA MET A 206 -25.75 -6.85 -9.52
C MET A 206 -25.41 -8.34 -9.44
N ALA A 207 -24.97 -8.84 -8.27
CA ALA A 207 -24.64 -10.24 -8.03
C ALA A 207 -25.76 -11.03 -7.31
N GLY A 208 -26.78 -10.35 -6.76
CA GLY A 208 -27.69 -10.94 -5.79
C GLY A 208 -26.96 -11.36 -4.49
N GLY A 209 -26.00 -10.55 -4.06
CA GLY A 209 -25.06 -10.81 -2.97
C GLY A 209 -25.68 -10.70 -1.58
N ASN A 210 -25.32 -11.64 -0.71
CA ASN A 210 -25.65 -11.64 0.71
C ASN A 210 -24.57 -10.89 1.50
N THR A 211 -24.91 -9.68 1.97
CA THR A 211 -24.01 -8.80 2.74
C THR A 211 -23.70 -9.31 4.16
N SER A 212 -24.36 -10.38 4.60
CA SER A 212 -24.09 -11.04 5.88
C SER A 212 -23.06 -12.16 5.78
N ALA A 213 -22.82 -12.73 4.59
CA ALA A 213 -21.94 -13.87 4.41
C ALA A 213 -20.46 -13.46 4.26
N VAL A 214 -19.58 -14.23 4.89
CA VAL A 214 -18.11 -14.15 4.72
C VAL A 214 -17.68 -15.19 3.70
N PHE A 215 -16.84 -14.80 2.75
CA PHE A 215 -16.37 -15.70 1.67
C PHE A 215 -14.86 -15.63 1.42
N GLY A 216 -14.13 -14.89 2.23
CA GLY A 216 -12.71 -14.72 2.04
C GLY A 216 -12.06 -13.92 3.16
N SER A 217 -10.79 -13.63 2.98
CA SER A 217 -10.00 -12.80 3.88
C SER A 217 -9.13 -11.81 3.11
N PHE A 218 -8.80 -10.72 3.79
CA PHE A 218 -7.94 -9.65 3.34
C PHE A 218 -6.76 -9.50 4.30
N SER A 219 -5.58 -9.22 3.75
CA SER A 219 -4.39 -8.85 4.52
C SER A 219 -3.60 -7.81 3.75
N LEU A 220 -3.31 -6.67 4.37
CA LEU A 220 -2.35 -5.69 3.91
C LEU A 220 -1.16 -5.74 4.86
N GLN A 221 0.02 -6.04 4.32
CA GLN A 221 1.26 -6.04 5.08
C GLN A 221 2.18 -4.94 4.56
N PRO A 222 2.85 -4.18 5.45
CA PRO A 222 3.83 -3.17 5.07
C PRO A 222 4.90 -3.70 4.13
N ALA A 223 5.34 -2.88 3.17
CA ALA A 223 6.49 -3.22 2.34
C ALA A 223 7.73 -3.37 3.24
N ALA A 224 8.45 -4.48 3.10
CA ALA A 224 9.78 -4.61 3.71
C ALA A 224 10.71 -3.59 3.04
N VAL A 225 11.16 -2.58 3.79
CA VAL A 225 12.17 -1.63 3.30
C VAL A 225 13.51 -2.34 3.37
N PRO A 226 14.20 -2.58 2.25
CA PRO A 226 15.56 -3.10 2.30
C PRO A 226 16.42 -2.07 3.03
N LEU A 227 16.97 -2.44 4.19
CA LEU A 227 17.95 -1.58 4.86
C LEU A 227 19.12 -1.39 3.87
N PRO A 228 19.48 -0.14 3.52
CA PRO A 228 20.55 0.09 2.57
C PRO A 228 21.82 -0.62 3.04
N ALA A 229 22.51 -1.33 2.14
CA ALA A 229 23.81 -1.94 2.43
C ALA A 229 24.80 -0.91 3.03
N ALA A 230 24.59 0.38 2.78
CA ALA A 230 25.31 1.50 3.40
C ALA A 230 25.25 1.51 4.94
N VAL A 231 24.17 1.04 5.57
CA VAL A 231 24.09 0.94 7.05
C VAL A 231 25.05 -0.15 7.55
N TRP A 232 25.15 -1.26 6.82
CA TRP A 232 26.12 -2.32 7.10
C TRP A 232 27.56 -1.88 6.80
N LEU A 233 27.78 -1.13 5.72
CA LEU A 233 29.09 -0.56 5.39
C LEU A 233 29.52 0.49 6.42
N PHE A 234 28.59 1.30 6.93
CA PHE A 234 28.88 2.27 7.99
C PHE A 234 29.17 1.56 9.31
N GLY A 235 28.39 0.54 9.68
CA GLY A 235 28.63 -0.26 10.87
C GLY A 235 29.97 -0.99 10.85
N THR A 236 30.34 -1.58 9.73
CA THR A 236 31.64 -2.28 9.57
C THR A 236 32.82 -1.30 9.51
N ALA A 237 32.66 -0.15 8.85
CA ALA A 237 33.68 0.90 8.83
C ALA A 237 33.94 1.48 10.23
N LEU A 238 32.88 1.73 11.01
CA LEU A 238 32.99 2.23 12.38
C LEU A 238 33.66 1.22 13.33
N ALA A 239 33.28 -0.06 13.24
CA ALA A 239 33.92 -1.13 14.00
C ALA A 239 35.41 -1.29 13.64
N GLY A 240 35.74 -1.17 12.34
CA GLY A 240 37.12 -1.14 11.86
C GLY A 240 37.92 0.03 12.43
N LEU A 241 37.33 1.21 12.52
CA LEU A 241 37.98 2.40 13.07
C LEU A 241 38.32 2.24 14.57
N ILE A 242 37.40 1.70 15.36
CA ILE A 242 37.61 1.43 16.80
C ILE A 242 38.72 0.38 17.01
N GLY A 243 38.75 -0.67 16.18
CA GLY A 243 39.79 -1.70 16.23
C GLY A 243 41.20 -1.17 15.92
N VAL A 244 41.32 -0.18 15.02
CA VAL A 244 42.61 0.44 14.67
C VAL A 244 43.10 1.38 15.78
N VAL A 245 42.20 2.11 16.45
CA VAL A 245 42.56 2.99 17.57
C VAL A 245 43.05 2.19 18.79
N GLY A 246 42.42 1.05 19.10
CA GLY A 246 42.84 0.19 20.22
C GLY A 246 44.25 -0.41 20.06
N ARG A 247 44.67 -0.73 18.84
CA ARG A 247 46.00 -1.29 18.57
C ARG A 247 47.13 -0.25 18.72
N ARG A 248 46.85 1.03 18.51
CA ARG A 248 47.85 2.10 18.72
C ARG A 248 48.12 2.37 20.21
N SER A 249 47.12 2.20 21.07
CA SER A 249 47.31 2.37 22.52
C SER A 249 48.07 1.20 23.18
N ALA A 250 47.98 -0.02 22.64
CA ALA A 250 48.69 -1.19 23.18
C ALA A 250 50.18 -1.28 22.77
N SER A 251 50.61 -0.52 21.75
CA SER A 251 52.00 -0.49 21.28
C SER A 251 52.83 0.64 21.91
N ALA A 252 52.26 1.41 22.84
CA ALA A 252 52.91 2.51 23.55
C ALA A 252 53.24 2.16 25.02
N SER A 253 53.45 0.88 25.33
CA SER A 253 53.91 0.40 26.65
C SER A 253 55.19 -0.41 26.50
#